data_AF-A0A6L9E9K2-F1
#
_entry.id   AF-A0A6L9E9K2-F1
#
_cell.length_a   1.000
_cell.length_b   1.000
_cell.length_c   1.000
_cell.angle_alpha   90.00
_cell.angle_beta   90.00
_cell.angle_gamma   90.00
#
_symmetry.space_group_name_H-M   'P 1'
#
loop_
_entity.id
_entity.type
_entity.pdbx_description
1 polymer ?
#
loop_
_entity_poly.entity_id
_entity_poly.type
_entity_poly.pdbx_seq_one_letter_code
_entity_poly.pdbx_strand_id
1 'polypeptide(L)'
;MNPTYKVTVNENLSFNLSAEDLKNIDMLKNADSAYHILQDHTSFKAQITASEYFKKQYSVKINNNSFEISIEDPLDLLIEQMGFALGSAKDVSSIEAPMPGLILDISVSAGQEVNEGDPLLILEAMKMENVITSPRNGIVKSVPISQGETVEKKHLLIEFE
;
A
#
# COMPACT_ATOMS: atom_id res chain seq x y z
N MET A 1 -9.97 -21.90 -9.32
CA MET A 1 -9.69 -21.37 -7.97
C MET A 1 -10.77 -20.34 -7.69
N ASN A 2 -11.44 -20.42 -6.54
CA ASN A 2 -12.33 -19.34 -6.12
C ASN A 2 -11.44 -18.11 -5.83
N PRO A 3 -11.72 -16.94 -6.42
CA PRO A 3 -10.93 -15.75 -6.13
C PRO A 3 -11.09 -15.40 -4.65
N THR A 4 -9.96 -15.26 -3.98
CA THR A 4 -9.88 -14.82 -2.58
C THR A 4 -9.47 -13.36 -2.57
N TYR A 5 -10.13 -12.57 -1.75
CA TYR A 5 -9.85 -11.18 -1.49
C TYR A 5 -9.26 -11.06 -0.09
N LYS A 6 -8.22 -10.25 0.09
CA LYS A 6 -7.73 -9.90 1.41
C LYS A 6 -8.33 -8.56 1.79
N VAL A 7 -9.03 -8.53 2.92
CA VAL A 7 -9.70 -7.35 3.44
C VAL A 7 -9.02 -6.95 4.73
N THR A 8 -8.49 -5.73 4.77
CA THR A 8 -7.84 -5.16 5.95
C THR A 8 -8.70 -4.04 6.51
N VAL A 9 -8.95 -4.08 7.82
CA VAL A 9 -9.76 -3.12 8.57
C VAL A 9 -8.86 -2.36 9.54
N ASN A 10 -8.90 -1.03 9.50
CA ASN A 10 -8.11 -0.12 10.34
C ASN A 10 -6.61 -0.50 10.40
N GLU A 11 -6.07 -0.94 9.26
CA GLU A 11 -4.68 -1.39 9.05
C GLU A 11 -4.20 -2.60 9.89
N ASN A 12 -4.96 -3.05 10.88
CA ASN A 12 -4.51 -3.99 11.90
C ASN A 12 -5.27 -5.33 11.90
N LEU A 13 -6.44 -5.39 11.27
CA LEU A 13 -7.29 -6.59 11.24
C LEU A 13 -7.48 -7.06 9.80
N SER A 14 -6.86 -8.18 9.43
CA SER A 14 -6.93 -8.70 8.07
C SER A 14 -7.63 -10.05 8.01
N PHE A 15 -8.48 -10.22 6.99
CA PHE A 15 -9.29 -11.41 6.75
C PHE A 15 -9.19 -11.79 5.26
N ASN A 16 -9.25 -13.08 4.98
CA ASN A 16 -9.40 -13.56 3.60
C ASN A 16 -10.87 -13.91 3.37
N LEU A 17 -11.47 -13.29 2.36
CA LEU A 17 -12.87 -13.52 1.97
C LEU A 17 -12.93 -14.12 0.58
N SER A 18 -13.78 -15.12 0.40
CA SER A 18 -14.13 -15.69 -0.90
C SER A 18 -15.54 -15.27 -1.30
N ALA A 19 -15.88 -15.48 -2.57
CA ALA A 19 -17.25 -15.27 -3.04
C ALA A 19 -18.28 -16.18 -2.35
N GLU A 20 -17.86 -17.29 -1.72
CA GLU A 20 -18.77 -18.18 -0.97
C GLU A 20 -19.13 -17.60 0.39
N ASP A 21 -18.20 -16.91 1.06
CA ASP A 21 -18.42 -16.28 2.36
C ASP A 21 -19.49 -15.17 2.28
N LEU A 22 -19.65 -14.56 1.11
CA LEU A 22 -20.63 -13.50 0.86
C LEU A 22 -22.04 -14.02 0.56
N LYS A 23 -22.23 -15.31 0.23
CA LYS A 23 -23.52 -15.85 -0.22
C LYS A 23 -24.57 -15.96 0.88
N ASN A 24 -24.15 -16.03 2.14
CA ASN A 24 -25.03 -16.27 3.28
C ASN A 24 -25.18 -15.05 4.18
N ILE A 25 -24.77 -13.87 3.72
CA ILE A 25 -24.93 -12.63 4.48
C ILE A 25 -26.39 -12.18 4.39
N ASP A 26 -27.06 -12.13 5.54
CA ASP A 26 -28.40 -11.56 5.66
C ASP A 26 -28.28 -10.03 5.70
N MET A 27 -28.37 -9.40 4.52
CA MET A 27 -28.30 -7.95 4.36
C MET A 27 -29.46 -7.39 3.53
N LEU A 28 -30.01 -6.28 4.00
CA LEU A 28 -31.04 -5.50 3.32
C LEU A 28 -30.54 -4.09 3.04
N LYS A 29 -30.68 -3.64 1.80
CA LYS A 29 -30.36 -2.26 1.40
C LYS A 29 -31.54 -1.36 1.72
N ASN A 30 -31.32 -0.31 2.52
CA ASN A 30 -32.36 0.63 2.93
C ASN A 30 -32.30 1.98 2.16
N ALA A 31 -31.11 2.41 1.72
CA ALA A 31 -30.88 3.62 0.93
C ALA A 31 -29.62 3.44 0.06
N ASP A 32 -29.25 4.44 -0.76
CA ASP A 32 -28.15 4.33 -1.75
C ASP A 32 -26.84 3.75 -1.19
N SER A 33 -26.52 4.06 0.08
CA SER A 33 -25.29 3.59 0.75
C SER A 33 -25.52 3.02 2.16
N ALA A 34 -26.78 2.74 2.54
CA ALA A 34 -27.11 2.25 3.89
C ALA A 34 -27.73 0.85 3.84
N TYR A 35 -27.27 -0.01 4.75
CA TYR A 35 -27.60 -1.41 4.84
C TYR A 35 -27.98 -1.80 6.28
N HIS A 36 -28.91 -2.72 6.40
CA HIS A 36 -29.19 -3.45 7.63
C HIS A 36 -28.62 -4.86 7.48
N ILE A 37 -27.76 -5.27 8.40
CA ILE A 37 -27.12 -6.59 8.39
C ILE A 37 -27.60 -7.34 9.62
N LEU A 38 -28.00 -8.60 9.47
CA LEU A 38 -28.34 -9.48 10.57
C LEU A 38 -27.26 -10.56 10.71
N GLN A 39 -26.64 -10.63 11.88
CA GLN A 39 -25.66 -11.66 12.19
C GLN A 39 -25.91 -12.17 13.61
N ASP A 40 -26.04 -13.50 13.76
CA ASP A 40 -26.32 -14.15 15.05
C ASP A 40 -27.50 -13.52 15.81
N HIS A 41 -28.61 -13.29 15.11
CA HIS A 41 -29.82 -12.61 15.61
C HIS A 41 -29.62 -11.16 16.08
N THR A 42 -28.45 -10.56 15.84
CA THR A 42 -28.13 -9.18 16.17
C THR A 42 -28.13 -8.32 14.91
N SER A 43 -28.87 -7.21 14.95
CA SER A 43 -28.95 -6.29 13.81
C SER A 43 -27.88 -5.20 13.89
N PHE A 44 -27.21 -4.96 12.77
CA PHE A 44 -26.22 -3.91 12.60
C PHE A 44 -26.65 -2.95 11.50
N LYS A 45 -26.49 -1.65 11.74
CA LYS A 45 -26.67 -0.62 10.71
C LYS A 45 -25.33 -0.33 10.08
N ALA A 46 -25.17 -0.63 8.80
CA ALA A 46 -23.97 -0.32 8.05
C ALA A 46 -24.23 0.82 7.08
N GLN A 47 -23.28 1.72 6.92
CA GLN A 47 -23.33 2.79 5.92
C GLN A 47 -21.95 2.98 5.30
N ILE A 48 -21.88 3.01 3.98
CA ILE A 48 -20.65 3.41 3.27
C ILE A 48 -20.64 4.93 3.24
N THR A 49 -19.65 5.55 3.88
CA THR A 49 -19.52 7.02 3.99
C THR A 49 -18.55 7.59 2.97
N ALA A 50 -17.57 6.81 2.54
CA ALA A 50 -16.64 7.16 1.47
C ALA A 50 -16.23 5.91 0.69
N SER A 51 -15.98 6.08 -0.60
CA SER A 51 -15.56 5.02 -1.51
C SER A 51 -14.54 5.57 -2.50
N GLU A 52 -13.31 5.09 -2.42
CA GLU A 52 -12.24 5.37 -3.37
C GLU A 52 -11.98 4.11 -4.19
N TYR A 53 -12.82 3.87 -5.20
CA TYR A 53 -12.83 2.62 -5.97
C TYR A 53 -11.46 2.26 -6.57
N PHE A 54 -10.75 3.24 -7.14
CA PHE A 54 -9.42 3.03 -7.73
C PHE A 54 -8.35 2.68 -6.70
N LYS A 55 -8.46 3.20 -5.47
CA LYS A 55 -7.56 2.85 -4.36
C LYS A 55 -8.02 1.60 -3.60
N LYS A 56 -9.19 1.06 -3.95
CA LYS A 56 -9.84 -0.07 -3.27
C LYS A 56 -10.01 0.17 -1.76
N GLN A 57 -10.23 1.43 -1.39
CA GLN A 57 -10.40 1.90 -0.02
C GLN A 57 -11.82 2.41 0.22
N TYR A 58 -12.37 2.06 1.37
CA TYR A 58 -13.75 2.39 1.75
C TYR A 58 -13.81 2.79 3.22
N SER A 59 -14.58 3.82 3.52
CA SER A 59 -14.95 4.13 4.89
C SER A 59 -16.37 3.63 5.15
N VAL A 60 -16.51 2.74 6.12
CA VAL A 60 -17.78 2.13 6.49
C VAL A 60 -18.09 2.42 7.94
N LYS A 61 -19.28 2.94 8.18
CA LYS A 61 -19.81 3.18 9.52
C LYS A 61 -20.72 2.01 9.91
N ILE A 62 -20.38 1.29 10.96
CA ILE A 62 -21.23 0.28 11.59
C ILE A 62 -21.77 0.85 12.90
N ASN A 63 -23.07 1.07 12.96
CA ASN A 63 -23.78 1.80 14.00
C ASN A 63 -23.20 3.22 14.20
N ASN A 64 -22.42 3.44 15.25
CA ASN A 64 -21.77 4.72 15.54
C ASN A 64 -20.24 4.69 15.34
N ASN A 65 -19.67 3.55 14.96
CA ASN A 65 -18.23 3.38 14.80
C ASN A 65 -17.86 3.38 13.32
N SER A 66 -16.83 4.14 12.97
CA SER A 66 -16.29 4.20 11.61
C SER A 66 -15.09 3.27 11.49
N PHE A 67 -14.99 2.61 10.33
CA PHE A 67 -13.94 1.68 9.97
C PHE A 67 -13.41 2.03 8.60
N GLU A 68 -12.09 1.99 8.46
CA GLU A 68 -11.41 2.08 7.17
C GLU A 68 -11.13 0.67 6.67
N ILE A 69 -11.50 0.41 5.43
CA ILE A 69 -11.44 -0.90 4.81
C ILE A 69 -10.63 -0.80 3.53
N SER A 70 -9.58 -1.61 3.43
CA SER A 70 -8.79 -1.81 2.21
C SER A 70 -9.04 -3.21 1.67
N ILE A 71 -9.26 -3.33 0.36
CA ILE A 71 -9.57 -4.61 -0.29
C ILE A 71 -8.51 -4.89 -1.36
N GLU A 72 -7.82 -6.02 -1.22
CA GLU A 72 -6.86 -6.52 -2.20
C GLU A 72 -7.51 -7.67 -2.97
N ASP A 73 -7.49 -7.58 -4.29
CA ASP A 73 -7.99 -8.61 -5.20
C ASP A 73 -6.90 -9.64 -5.55
N PRO A 74 -7.24 -10.75 -6.25
CA PRO A 74 -6.24 -11.78 -6.57
C PRO A 74 -5.03 -11.27 -7.36
N LEU A 75 -5.19 -10.22 -8.16
CA LEU A 75 -4.08 -9.63 -8.91
C LEU A 75 -3.16 -8.86 -7.97
N ASP A 76 -3.71 -8.06 -7.06
CA ASP A 76 -2.93 -7.35 -6.02
C ASP A 76 -2.13 -8.32 -5.14
N LEU A 77 -2.73 -9.45 -4.79
CA LEU A 77 -2.08 -10.49 -3.97
C LEU A 77 -0.93 -11.16 -4.73
N LEU A 78 -1.11 -11.45 -6.02
CA LEU A 78 -0.04 -12.00 -6.86
C LEU A 78 1.11 -11.00 -7.00
N ILE A 79 0.78 -9.73 -7.18
CA ILE A 79 1.70 -8.60 -7.24
C ILE A 79 2.54 -8.51 -5.93
N GLU A 80 1.88 -8.55 -4.76
CA GLU A 80 2.53 -8.59 -3.44
C GLU A 80 3.44 -9.82 -3.31
N GLN A 81 2.96 -11.02 -3.66
CA GLN A 81 3.73 -12.26 -3.58
C GLN A 81 4.96 -12.29 -4.49
N MET A 82 4.86 -11.67 -5.67
CA MET A 82 5.96 -11.59 -6.62
C MET A 82 6.95 -10.47 -6.27
N GLY A 83 6.71 -9.70 -5.20
CA GLY A 83 7.56 -8.59 -4.77
C GLY A 83 7.52 -7.38 -5.71
N PHE A 84 6.61 -7.39 -6.69
CA PHE A 84 6.32 -6.24 -7.53
C PHE A 84 5.28 -5.42 -6.81
N ALA A 85 5.64 -4.56 -5.85
CA ALA A 85 4.64 -3.65 -5.30
C ALA A 85 4.20 -2.66 -6.40
N LEU A 86 3.11 -2.96 -7.11
CA LEU A 86 2.46 -2.00 -8.01
C LEU A 86 1.81 -0.93 -7.15
N GLY A 87 2.45 0.24 -7.10
CA GLY A 87 1.75 1.51 -7.00
C GLY A 87 0.74 1.64 -5.87
N SER A 88 1.08 1.21 -4.66
CA SER A 88 0.57 1.96 -3.51
C SER A 88 1.29 3.29 -3.54
N ALA A 89 0.66 4.29 -4.15
CA ALA A 89 0.77 5.67 -3.73
C ALA A 89 0.27 5.79 -2.27
N LYS A 90 0.89 5.05 -1.35
CA LYS A 90 1.20 5.60 -0.05
C LYS A 90 2.05 6.82 -0.37
N ASP A 91 1.82 7.93 0.31
CA ASP A 91 2.77 9.02 0.35
C ASP A 91 4.11 8.45 0.83
N VAL A 92 4.89 7.88 -0.10
CA VAL A 92 6.25 7.44 0.15
C VAL A 92 7.01 8.73 0.25
N SER A 93 7.02 9.26 1.47
CA SER A 93 7.81 10.42 1.87
C SER A 93 9.29 10.08 1.92
N SER A 94 9.65 8.80 1.91
CA SER A 94 11.04 8.37 2.00
C SER A 94 11.29 6.99 1.41
N ILE A 95 12.47 6.82 0.81
CA ILE A 95 13.02 5.54 0.38
C ILE A 95 14.06 5.09 1.39
N GLU A 96 13.92 3.85 1.84
CA GLU A 96 14.88 3.18 2.70
C GLU A 96 15.60 2.05 1.95
N ALA A 97 16.81 1.70 2.41
CA ALA A 97 17.58 0.61 1.83
C ALA A 97 16.85 -0.73 2.02
N PRO A 98 16.50 -1.45 0.93
CA PRO A 98 15.80 -2.72 1.02
C PRO A 98 16.68 -3.83 1.63
N MET A 99 18.00 -3.67 1.52
CA MET A 99 19.02 -4.58 2.01
C MET A 99 20.31 -3.82 2.34
N PRO A 100 21.19 -4.38 3.19
CA PRO A 100 22.51 -3.81 3.44
C PRO A 100 23.37 -3.83 2.17
N GLY A 101 24.14 -2.77 1.93
CA GLY A 101 24.95 -2.64 0.71
C GLY A 101 25.80 -1.38 0.68
N LEU A 102 26.50 -1.18 -0.43
CA LEU A 102 27.36 -0.02 -0.70
C LEU A 102 26.70 0.90 -1.73
N ILE A 103 26.65 2.19 -1.48
CA ILE A 103 26.16 3.18 -2.44
C ILE A 103 27.23 3.40 -3.52
N LEU A 104 26.99 2.92 -4.74
CA LEU A 104 27.94 3.07 -5.85
C LEU A 104 27.82 4.40 -6.57
N ASP A 105 26.59 4.89 -6.72
CA ASP A 105 26.30 6.14 -7.42
C ASP A 105 25.00 6.75 -6.90
N ILE A 106 24.92 8.08 -6.93
CA ILE A 106 23.72 8.84 -6.60
C ILE A 106 23.42 9.72 -7.80
N SER A 107 22.32 9.43 -8.48
CA SER A 107 21.94 10.07 -9.74
C SER A 107 20.98 11.27 -9.54
N VAL A 108 20.63 11.60 -8.28
CA VAL A 108 19.71 12.69 -7.94
C VAL A 108 20.26 13.61 -6.84
N SER A 109 19.67 14.80 -6.77
CA SER A 109 20.04 15.84 -5.79
C SER A 109 18.81 16.45 -5.11
N ALA A 110 18.99 17.03 -3.92
CA ALA A 110 17.92 17.73 -3.22
C ALA A 110 17.40 18.92 -4.06
N GLY A 111 16.08 19.06 -4.14
CA GLY A 111 15.35 20.02 -4.98
C GLY A 111 15.08 19.53 -6.40
N GLN A 112 15.53 18.33 -6.79
CA GLN A 112 15.32 17.79 -8.12
C GLN A 112 13.92 17.18 -8.25
N GLU A 113 13.23 17.52 -9.34
CA GLU A 113 11.98 16.87 -9.75
C GLU A 113 12.30 15.53 -10.44
N VAL A 114 11.63 14.46 -10.00
CA VAL A 114 11.78 13.11 -10.53
C VAL A 114 10.41 12.53 -10.87
N ASN A 115 10.37 11.69 -11.90
CA ASN A 115 9.18 10.95 -12.29
C ASN A 115 9.22 9.52 -11.74
N GLU A 116 8.06 8.89 -11.65
CA GLU A 116 7.96 7.46 -11.35
C GLU A 116 8.80 6.65 -12.35
N GLY A 117 9.63 5.75 -11.82
CA GLY A 117 10.56 4.93 -12.59
C GLY A 117 11.93 5.57 -12.85
N ASP A 118 12.12 6.85 -12.56
CA ASP A 118 13.42 7.50 -12.76
C ASP A 118 14.48 6.89 -11.84
N PRO A 119 15.71 6.64 -12.33
CA PRO A 119 16.79 6.09 -11.52
C PRO A 119 17.26 7.13 -10.49
N LEU A 120 17.36 6.72 -9.23
CA LEU A 120 17.75 7.61 -8.13
C LEU A 120 19.18 7.35 -7.66
N LEU A 121 19.54 6.08 -7.45
CA LEU A 121 20.86 5.66 -6.99
C LEU A 121 21.12 4.20 -7.34
N ILE A 122 22.38 3.78 -7.21
CA ILE A 122 22.82 2.41 -7.42
C ILE A 122 23.37 1.86 -6.10
N LEU A 123 22.80 0.74 -5.65
CA LEU A 123 23.21 0.00 -4.45
C LEU A 123 23.87 -1.32 -4.86
N GLU A 124 25.12 -1.54 -4.45
CA GLU A 124 25.76 -2.84 -4.55
C GLU A 124 25.43 -3.68 -3.32
N ALA A 125 24.86 -4.87 -3.54
CA ALA A 125 24.77 -5.89 -2.51
C ALA A 125 25.13 -7.24 -3.11
N MET A 126 25.91 -8.04 -2.36
CA MET A 126 26.32 -9.39 -2.78
C MET A 126 26.96 -9.43 -4.19
N LYS A 127 27.76 -8.41 -4.55
CA LYS A 127 28.39 -8.23 -5.88
C LYS A 127 27.41 -8.03 -7.05
N MET A 128 26.19 -7.60 -6.74
CA MET A 128 25.18 -7.23 -7.72
C MET A 128 24.79 -5.78 -7.54
N GLU A 129 24.74 -5.04 -8.63
CA GLU A 129 24.26 -3.67 -8.69
C GLU A 129 22.74 -3.66 -8.79
N ASN A 130 22.10 -2.88 -7.92
CA ASN A 130 20.65 -2.72 -7.89
C ASN A 130 20.33 -1.25 -8.06
N VAL A 131 19.65 -0.93 -9.16
CA VAL A 131 19.16 0.42 -9.43
C VAL A 131 17.90 0.65 -8.61
N ILE A 132 17.94 1.64 -7.73
CA ILE A 132 16.76 2.08 -6.98
C ILE A 132 16.09 3.18 -7.79
N THR A 133 14.84 2.95 -8.18
CA THR A 133 14.04 3.88 -8.97
C THR A 133 13.01 4.61 -8.12
N SER A 134 12.53 5.75 -8.61
CA SER A 134 11.49 6.52 -7.94
C SER A 134 10.16 5.77 -7.94
N PRO A 135 9.50 5.59 -6.78
CA PRO A 135 8.19 4.97 -6.71
C PRO A 135 7.06 5.93 -7.10
N ARG A 136 7.35 7.24 -7.26
CA ARG A 136 6.36 8.27 -7.58
C ARG A 136 6.99 9.47 -8.29
N ASN A 137 6.11 10.32 -8.83
CA ASN A 137 6.49 11.68 -9.20
C ASN A 137 6.65 12.54 -7.94
N GLY A 138 7.65 13.41 -7.89
CA GLY A 138 7.84 14.30 -6.74
C GLY A 138 9.16 15.07 -6.79
N ILE A 139 9.36 15.91 -5.76
CA ILE A 139 10.59 16.65 -5.56
C ILE A 139 11.39 15.95 -4.46
N VAL A 140 12.68 15.72 -4.72
CA VAL A 140 13.60 15.17 -3.72
C VAL A 140 13.85 16.22 -2.65
N LYS A 141 13.43 15.96 -1.42
CA LYS A 141 13.64 16.85 -0.28
C LYS A 141 15.06 16.75 0.27
N SER A 142 15.57 15.53 0.44
CA SER A 142 16.93 15.30 0.93
C SER A 142 17.49 13.93 0.49
N VAL A 143 18.81 13.83 0.42
CA VAL A 143 19.56 12.59 0.13
C VAL A 143 20.63 12.44 1.22
N PRO A 144 20.30 11.89 2.40
CA PRO A 144 21.19 11.83 3.56
C PRO A 144 22.26 10.73 3.48
N ILE A 145 22.78 10.45 2.28
CA ILE A 145 23.79 9.42 2.01
C ILE A 145 24.89 9.97 1.10
N SER A 146 26.06 9.35 1.12
CA SER A 146 27.18 9.68 0.24
C SER A 146 27.59 8.51 -0.66
N GLN A 147 28.15 8.82 -1.82
CA GLN A 147 28.78 7.81 -2.67
C GLN A 147 29.93 7.12 -1.92
N GLY A 148 29.96 5.79 -1.96
CA GLY A 148 30.89 4.94 -1.22
C GLY A 148 30.49 4.67 0.24
N GLU A 149 29.31 5.11 0.66
CA GLU A 149 28.78 4.82 2.00
C GLU A 149 28.17 3.41 2.08
N THR A 150 28.45 2.70 3.16
CA THR A 150 27.80 1.41 3.46
C THR A 150 26.54 1.66 4.28
N VAL A 151 25.41 1.18 3.79
CA VAL A 151 24.09 1.32 4.41
C VAL A 151 23.59 -0.02 4.93
N GLU A 152 22.80 0.00 6.01
CA GLU A 152 22.09 -1.17 6.52
C GLU A 152 20.67 -1.25 5.98
N LYS A 153 19.99 -2.39 6.18
CA LYS A 153 18.57 -2.52 5.86
C LYS A 153 17.75 -1.46 6.63
N LYS A 154 16.78 -0.83 5.97
CA LYS A 154 15.95 0.27 6.48
C LYS A 154 16.69 1.59 6.71
N HIS A 155 17.95 1.72 6.27
CA HIS A 155 18.65 3.00 6.32
C HIS A 155 18.00 3.99 5.35
N LEU A 156 17.76 5.23 5.79
CA LEU A 156 17.13 6.26 4.98
C LEU A 156 18.06 6.66 3.83
N LEU A 157 17.57 6.55 2.58
CA LEU A 157 18.33 6.88 1.38
C LEU A 157 17.92 8.22 0.78
N ILE A 158 16.61 8.43 0.62
CA ILE A 158 16.04 9.60 -0.03
C ILE A 158 14.76 9.99 0.71
N GLU A 159 14.52 11.29 0.86
CA GLU A 159 13.27 11.86 1.33
C GLU A 159 12.65 12.69 0.20
N PHE A 160 11.32 12.64 0.07
CA PHE A 160 10.54 13.43 -0.89
C PHE A 160 9.71 14.49 -0.18
N GLU A 161 9.32 15.54 -0.92
CA GLU A 161 8.34 16.54 -0.49
C GLU A 161 6.89 16.03 -0.48
#